data_AF-A0A925AYL5-F1
#
_entry.id   AF-A0A925AYL5-F1
#
_cell.length_a   1.000
_cell.length_b   1.000
_cell.length_c   1.000
_cell.angle_alpha   90.00
_cell.angle_beta   90.00
_cell.angle_gamma   90.00
#
_symmetry.space_group_name_H-M   'P 1'
#
loop_
_entity.id
_entity.type
_entity.pdbx_description
1 polymer ?
#
loop_
_entity_poly.entity_id
_entity_poly.type
_entity_poly.pdbx_seq_one_letter_code
_entity_poly.pdbx_strand_id
1 'polypeptide(L)'
;MFELRDYIETRDGSRPETNGLDKAIARKHPLNAFGLLRGGDVFERTGAVSSRDAPEALVFAAGLHVEGNGAEAGVVSFVRAEVIGLLRGNGRLAARMLESKKLRVDIAKPGSAFTDLGLPRAMSNHVAGVFWDDEGWPCARIVVRRECLPNTPALVAHELAHALFYVAFTKIERDLVYASLSRTFGARASMDEAFAIYSEREVQTAFTDDDKKVSGIYGKIRSAWSDDHVFTRFIRKLYFPSKPLAGPRMAKL
;
A
#
# COMPACT_ATOMS: atom_id res chain seq x y z
N MET A 1 -4.44 9.45 -22.41
CA MET A 1 -3.61 8.35 -21.89
C MET A 1 -2.68 8.99 -20.86
N PHE A 2 -3.03 8.90 -19.57
CA PHE A 2 -2.19 9.44 -18.50
C PHE A 2 -1.06 8.44 -18.29
N GLU A 3 0.13 8.82 -18.72
CA GLU A 3 1.34 8.09 -18.41
C GLU A 3 1.56 8.23 -16.90
N LEU A 4 1.39 7.15 -16.13
CA LEU A 4 1.83 7.04 -14.74
C LEU A 4 3.37 7.07 -14.74
N ARG A 5 3.91 8.28 -14.94
CA ARG A 5 5.33 8.57 -14.81
C ARG A 5 5.58 8.88 -13.33
N ASP A 6 5.58 7.83 -12.51
CA ASP A 6 6.08 7.90 -11.14
C ASP A 6 7.60 8.00 -11.13
N TYR A 7 8.09 9.13 -11.63
CA TYR A 7 9.36 9.67 -11.18
C TYR A 7 9.10 10.38 -9.86
N ILE A 8 8.75 9.63 -8.80
CA ILE A 8 8.96 10.08 -7.43
C ILE A 8 10.44 9.83 -7.09
N GLU A 9 11.30 10.45 -7.89
CA GLU A 9 12.67 10.73 -7.53
C GLU A 9 12.68 12.25 -7.25
N THR A 10 12.80 12.62 -5.98
CA THR A 10 13.55 13.85 -5.70
C THR A 10 14.89 13.71 -6.42
N ARG A 11 15.50 14.82 -6.85
CA ARG A 11 16.75 14.80 -7.65
C ARG A 11 17.93 14.07 -6.97
N ASP A 12 17.79 13.67 -5.70
CA ASP A 12 18.71 12.88 -4.88
C ASP A 12 18.16 11.51 -4.40
N GLY A 13 16.92 11.16 -4.75
CA GLY A 13 16.29 9.88 -4.39
C GLY A 13 15.98 9.69 -2.91
N SER A 14 16.07 10.73 -2.08
CA SER A 14 15.78 10.61 -0.64
C SER A 14 14.28 10.57 -0.36
N ARG A 15 13.82 9.47 0.25
CA ARG A 15 12.52 9.37 0.92
C ARG A 15 12.74 9.64 2.41
N PRO A 16 11.79 10.28 3.11
CA PRO A 16 11.94 10.54 4.53
C PRO A 16 12.17 9.25 5.31
N GLU A 17 13.14 9.26 6.21
CA GLU A 17 13.39 8.13 7.11
C GLU A 17 12.28 8.09 8.16
N THR A 18 11.34 7.16 8.01
CA THR A 18 10.27 7.00 9.00
C THR A 18 10.74 6.14 10.15
N ASN A 19 10.47 6.64 11.36
CA ASN A 19 10.52 5.84 12.58
C ASN A 19 9.42 4.79 12.47
N GLY A 20 9.79 3.58 12.00
CA GLY A 20 8.85 2.49 11.77
C GLY A 20 8.09 2.10 13.04
N LEU A 21 7.15 1.17 12.92
CA LEU A 21 6.31 0.75 14.04
C LEU A 21 7.15 0.32 15.25
N ASP A 22 6.73 0.73 16.45
CA ASP A 22 7.35 0.28 17.68
C ASP A 22 7.30 -1.25 17.83
N LYS A 23 8.39 -1.84 18.35
CA LYS A 23 8.54 -3.30 18.48
C LYS A 23 7.57 -3.91 19.49
N ALA A 24 7.13 -3.18 20.52
CA ALA A 24 6.12 -3.67 21.46
C ALA A 24 4.74 -3.75 20.78
N ILE A 25 4.37 -2.75 19.99
CA ILE A 25 3.11 -2.77 19.21
C ILE A 25 3.14 -3.91 18.19
N ALA A 26 4.25 -4.08 17.47
CA ALA A 26 4.40 -5.15 16.50
C ALA A 26 4.26 -6.56 17.12
N ARG A 27 4.74 -6.74 18.37
CA ARG A 27 4.59 -7.98 19.15
C ARG A 27 3.15 -8.21 19.60
N LYS A 28 2.42 -7.15 19.97
CA LYS A 28 1.00 -7.22 20.35
C LYS A 28 0.12 -7.65 19.17
N HIS A 29 0.48 -7.23 17.96
CA HIS A 29 -0.29 -7.49 16.72
C HIS A 29 0.56 -8.22 15.68
N PRO A 30 0.84 -9.52 15.83
CA PRO A 30 1.75 -10.23 14.93
C PRO A 30 1.16 -10.44 13.53
N LEU A 31 1.94 -10.07 12.50
CA LEU A 31 1.61 -10.30 11.10
C LEU A 31 2.25 -11.60 10.60
N ASN A 32 1.45 -12.67 10.55
CA ASN A 32 1.92 -14.01 10.18
C ASN A 32 2.47 -14.09 8.75
N ALA A 33 2.11 -13.16 7.85
CA ALA A 33 2.60 -13.10 6.48
C ALA A 33 4.13 -13.09 6.40
N PHE A 34 4.83 -12.45 7.35
CA PHE A 34 6.29 -12.42 7.39
C PHE A 34 6.93 -13.80 7.60
N GLY A 35 6.17 -14.81 8.06
CA GLY A 35 6.62 -16.19 8.07
C GLY A 35 7.00 -16.71 6.68
N LEU A 36 6.27 -16.29 5.63
CA LEU A 36 6.54 -16.67 4.24
C LEU A 36 7.88 -16.13 3.73
N LEU A 37 8.22 -14.88 4.07
CA LEU A 37 9.49 -14.27 3.67
C LEU A 37 10.68 -14.87 4.43
N ARG A 38 10.49 -15.28 5.68
CA ARG A 38 11.56 -15.85 6.52
C ARG A 38 11.82 -17.33 6.25
N GLY A 39 10.76 -18.13 6.09
CA GLY A 39 10.85 -19.58 6.03
C GLY A 39 10.61 -20.19 4.64
N GLY A 40 10.26 -19.38 3.64
CA GLY A 40 9.77 -19.88 2.35
C GLY A 40 8.43 -20.62 2.48
N ASP A 41 8.11 -21.46 1.49
CA ASP A 41 6.87 -22.25 1.41
C ASP A 41 6.82 -23.43 2.42
N VAL A 42 7.82 -23.55 3.30
CA VAL A 42 8.11 -24.76 4.10
C VAL A 42 7.16 -24.95 5.29
N PHE A 43 6.39 -23.93 5.66
CA PHE A 43 5.48 -24.00 6.81
C PHE A 43 4.10 -23.44 6.48
N GLU A 44 3.38 -24.13 5.58
CA GLU A 44 1.91 -24.05 5.57
C GLU A 44 1.36 -24.68 6.86
N ARG A 45 1.47 -23.96 7.99
CA ARG A 45 0.59 -24.23 9.12
C ARG A 45 -0.80 -23.76 8.70
N THR A 46 -1.59 -24.72 8.24
CA THR A 46 -3.04 -24.68 8.00
C THR A 46 -3.82 -24.43 9.30
N GLY A 47 -3.48 -23.35 10.01
CA GLY A 47 -4.38 -22.78 11.00
C GLY A 47 -5.26 -21.78 10.27
N ALA A 48 -6.54 -22.10 10.07
CA ALA A 48 -7.51 -21.14 9.59
C ALA A 48 -7.55 -19.96 10.57
N VAL A 49 -6.88 -18.86 10.24
CA VAL A 49 -7.06 -17.61 10.97
C VAL A 49 -8.45 -17.13 10.60
N SER A 50 -9.38 -17.20 11.54
CA SER A 50 -10.77 -16.79 11.31
C SER A 50 -10.78 -15.35 10.78
N SER A 51 -11.31 -15.15 9.58
CA SER A 51 -11.72 -13.83 9.12
C SER A 51 -12.98 -13.45 9.87
N ARG A 52 -12.81 -12.84 11.04
CA ARG A 52 -13.82 -11.87 11.44
C ARG A 52 -13.57 -10.64 10.58
N ASP A 53 -14.63 -10.02 10.08
CA ASP A 53 -14.55 -8.65 9.58
C ASP A 53 -13.68 -7.85 10.57
N ALA A 54 -12.72 -7.07 10.07
CA ALA A 54 -11.84 -6.30 10.94
C ALA A 54 -12.59 -5.05 11.44
N PRO A 55 -13.23 -5.04 12.63
CA PRO A 55 -13.83 -3.81 13.16
C PRO A 55 -12.79 -2.70 13.26
N GLU A 56 -11.53 -3.05 13.46
CA GLU A 56 -10.40 -2.11 13.49
C GLU A 56 -10.25 -1.34 12.17
N ALA A 57 -10.58 -1.93 11.02
CA ALA A 57 -10.53 -1.22 9.73
C ALA A 57 -11.61 -0.12 9.66
N LEU A 58 -12.81 -0.40 10.19
CA LEU A 58 -13.89 0.59 10.29
C LEU A 58 -13.55 1.68 11.31
N VAL A 59 -12.99 1.32 12.46
CA VAL A 59 -12.55 2.27 13.49
C VAL A 59 -11.44 3.15 12.95
N PHE A 60 -10.45 2.58 12.24
CA PHE A 60 -9.39 3.34 11.60
C PHE A 60 -9.95 4.31 10.56
N ALA A 61 -10.81 3.81 9.67
CA ALA A 61 -11.42 4.64 8.64
C ALA A 61 -12.32 5.73 9.23
N ALA A 62 -12.96 5.52 10.38
CA ALA A 62 -13.75 6.55 11.06
C ALA A 62 -12.86 7.63 11.72
N GLY A 63 -11.71 7.22 12.28
CA GLY A 63 -10.74 8.13 12.90
C GLY A 63 -9.83 8.86 11.90
N LEU A 64 -9.78 8.44 10.64
CA LEU A 64 -8.96 9.04 9.60
C LEU A 64 -9.43 10.46 9.26
N HIS A 65 -8.53 11.45 9.34
CA HIS A 65 -8.80 12.80 8.83
C HIS A 65 -8.67 12.80 7.30
N VAL A 66 -9.74 13.19 6.61
CA VAL A 66 -9.75 13.37 5.15
C VAL A 66 -10.06 14.83 4.87
N GLU A 67 -9.05 15.58 4.44
CA GLU A 67 -9.19 16.96 4.02
C GLU A 67 -9.66 17.01 2.56
N GLY A 68 -10.91 17.42 2.36
CA GLY A 68 -11.51 17.45 1.02
C GLY A 68 -11.03 18.61 0.15
N ASN A 69 -10.56 19.72 0.73
CA ASN A 69 -10.22 20.96 0.00
C ASN A 69 -11.28 21.40 -1.04
N GLY A 70 -12.57 21.23 -0.73
CA GLY A 70 -13.68 21.53 -1.65
C GLY A 70 -14.10 20.35 -2.54
N ALA A 71 -13.60 19.14 -2.29
CA ALA A 71 -14.14 17.91 -2.86
C ALA A 71 -15.56 17.63 -2.38
N GLU A 72 -16.38 17.07 -3.25
CA GLU A 72 -17.73 16.63 -2.92
C GLU A 72 -17.71 15.49 -1.88
N ALA A 73 -18.78 15.37 -1.09
CA ALA A 73 -18.91 14.34 -0.06
C ALA A 73 -18.78 12.90 -0.61
N GLY A 74 -19.18 12.68 -1.86
CA GLY A 74 -19.01 11.40 -2.54
C GLY A 74 -17.54 11.01 -2.73
N VAL A 75 -16.66 11.98 -3.04
CA VAL A 75 -15.22 11.74 -3.20
C VAL A 75 -14.57 11.40 -1.85
N VAL A 76 -14.94 12.11 -0.79
CA VAL A 76 -14.46 11.82 0.57
C VAL A 76 -14.90 10.42 1.02
N SER A 77 -16.16 10.07 0.75
CA SER A 77 -16.70 8.74 1.05
C SER A 77 -15.97 7.64 0.25
N PHE A 78 -15.66 7.89 -1.02
CA PHE A 78 -14.87 6.99 -1.86
C PHE A 78 -13.48 6.72 -1.27
N VAL A 79 -12.75 7.77 -0.87
CA VAL A 79 -11.44 7.62 -0.23
C VAL A 79 -11.51 6.73 1.02
N ARG A 80 -12.53 6.94 1.87
CA ARG A 80 -12.73 6.09 3.05
C ARG A 80 -13.06 4.65 2.69
N ALA A 81 -13.88 4.43 1.66
CA ALA A 81 -14.24 3.10 1.19
C ALA A 81 -13.01 2.33 0.68
N GLU A 82 -12.11 2.99 -0.05
CA GLU A 82 -10.85 2.39 -0.51
C GLU A 82 -9.93 1.97 0.65
N VAL A 83 -9.81 2.84 1.67
CA VAL A 83 -9.05 2.54 2.90
C VAL A 83 -9.63 1.30 3.61
N ILE A 84 -10.95 1.24 3.76
CA ILE A 84 -11.64 0.08 4.33
C ILE A 84 -11.38 -1.16 3.47
N GLY A 85 -11.50 -1.04 2.15
CA GLY A 85 -11.31 -2.12 1.18
C GLY A 85 -9.97 -2.84 1.35
N LEU A 86 -8.89 -2.06 1.52
CA LEU A 86 -7.55 -2.62 1.70
C LEU A 86 -7.34 -3.24 3.09
N LEU A 87 -7.88 -2.64 4.15
CA LEU A 87 -7.60 -3.07 5.54
C LEU A 87 -8.56 -4.14 6.10
N ARG A 88 -9.78 -4.25 5.54
CA ARG A 88 -10.86 -5.08 6.12
C ARG A 88 -10.52 -6.56 6.29
N GLY A 89 -9.57 -7.06 5.50
CA GLY A 89 -9.19 -8.48 5.50
C GLY A 89 -8.24 -8.87 6.64
N ASN A 90 -7.58 -7.91 7.29
CA ASN A 90 -6.61 -8.19 8.34
C ASN A 90 -6.73 -7.21 9.53
N GLY A 91 -7.49 -7.61 10.55
CA GLY A 91 -7.67 -6.82 11.77
C GLY A 91 -6.38 -6.52 12.52
N ARG A 92 -5.35 -7.37 12.45
CA ARG A 92 -4.04 -7.08 13.07
C ARG A 92 -3.29 -5.98 12.32
N LEU A 93 -3.39 -5.95 10.99
CA LEU A 93 -2.81 -4.89 10.19
C LEU A 93 -3.52 -3.55 10.47
N ALA A 94 -4.85 -3.57 10.53
CA ALA A 94 -5.64 -2.40 10.90
C ALA A 94 -5.35 -1.94 12.34
N ALA A 95 -5.18 -2.86 13.30
CA ALA A 95 -4.80 -2.53 14.67
C ALA A 95 -3.41 -1.90 14.76
N ARG A 96 -2.45 -2.37 13.96
CA ARG A 96 -1.13 -1.70 13.84
C ARG A 96 -1.26 -0.28 13.32
N MET A 97 -2.13 -0.03 12.34
CA MET A 97 -2.39 1.32 11.83
C MET A 97 -3.07 2.24 12.85
N LEU A 98 -3.93 1.69 13.72
CA LEU A 98 -4.54 2.45 14.81
C LEU A 98 -3.53 2.89 15.87
N GLU A 99 -2.52 2.06 16.13
CA GLU A 99 -1.50 2.31 17.15
C GLU A 99 -0.22 2.95 16.59
N SER A 100 -0.12 3.16 15.27
CA SER A 100 1.03 3.81 14.61
C SER A 100 0.91 5.33 14.57
N LYS A 101 1.87 6.00 13.92
CA LYS A 101 1.78 7.44 13.62
C LYS A 101 0.47 7.72 12.89
N LYS A 102 -0.25 8.76 13.34
CA LYS A 102 -1.51 9.18 12.72
C LYS A 102 -1.33 9.41 11.23
N LEU A 103 -2.35 9.07 10.46
CA LEU A 103 -2.44 9.29 9.02
C LEU A 103 -3.50 10.34 8.71
N ARG A 104 -3.26 11.15 7.69
CA ARG A 104 -4.20 12.09 7.09
C ARG A 104 -4.22 11.89 5.58
N VAL A 105 -5.38 12.05 4.96
CA VAL A 105 -5.50 12.10 3.50
C VAL A 105 -5.90 13.50 3.06
N ASP A 106 -5.11 14.13 2.19
CA ASP A 106 -5.41 15.42 1.58
C ASP A 106 -5.80 15.22 0.12
N ILE A 107 -7.00 15.67 -0.25
CA ILE A 107 -7.46 15.67 -1.64
C ILE A 107 -7.06 17.03 -2.23
N ALA A 108 -6.05 17.07 -3.08
CA ALA A 108 -5.58 18.29 -3.71
C ALA A 108 -6.61 18.85 -4.69
N LYS A 109 -6.71 20.18 -4.77
CA LYS A 109 -7.57 20.86 -5.75
C LYS A 109 -7.07 20.57 -7.17
N PRO A 110 -7.97 20.49 -8.16
CA PRO A 110 -7.57 20.33 -9.55
C PRO A 110 -6.51 21.37 -9.96
N GLY A 111 -5.40 20.89 -10.51
CA GLY A 111 -4.28 21.73 -10.98
C GLY A 111 -3.41 22.38 -9.89
N SER A 112 -3.69 22.18 -8.60
CA SER A 112 -2.84 22.70 -7.51
C SER A 112 -1.50 21.96 -7.41
N ALA A 113 -0.46 22.64 -6.94
CA ALA A 113 0.82 21.98 -6.68
C ALA A 113 0.80 21.32 -5.30
N PHE A 114 1.48 20.18 -5.14
CA PHE A 114 1.59 19.54 -3.82
C PHE A 114 2.40 20.39 -2.83
N THR A 115 3.24 21.30 -3.34
CA THR A 115 3.93 22.31 -2.54
C THR A 115 2.99 23.23 -1.80
N ASP A 116 1.80 23.48 -2.34
CA ASP A 116 0.77 24.33 -1.71
C ASP A 116 0.22 23.66 -0.43
N LEU A 117 0.40 22.34 -0.31
CA LEU A 117 0.04 21.53 0.85
C LEU A 117 1.24 21.25 1.78
N GLY A 118 2.39 21.89 1.50
CA GLY A 118 3.61 21.79 2.29
C GLY A 118 4.57 20.68 1.89
N LEU A 119 4.31 19.94 0.79
CA LEU A 119 5.24 18.93 0.30
C LEU A 119 6.51 19.55 -0.34
N PRO A 120 7.62 18.81 -0.45
CA PRO A 120 8.87 19.33 -1.01
C PRO A 120 8.73 19.86 -2.44
N ARG A 121 9.45 20.94 -2.75
CA ARG A 121 9.47 21.58 -4.08
C ARG A 121 10.04 20.70 -5.20
N ALA A 122 10.84 19.69 -4.85
CA ALA A 122 11.44 18.77 -5.81
C ALA A 122 10.44 17.73 -6.35
N MET A 123 9.22 17.67 -5.81
CA MET A 123 8.21 16.72 -6.21
C MET A 123 7.63 17.07 -7.58
N SER A 124 7.51 16.07 -8.46
CA SER A 124 6.94 16.25 -9.79
C SER A 124 5.46 16.66 -9.72
N ASN A 125 5.08 17.66 -10.52
CA ASN A 125 3.69 18.10 -10.65
C ASN A 125 2.80 17.10 -11.39
N HIS A 126 3.37 16.06 -11.98
CA HIS A 126 2.62 15.05 -12.74
C HIS A 126 2.21 13.82 -11.91
N VAL A 127 2.68 13.74 -10.66
CA VAL A 127 2.37 12.64 -9.75
C VAL A 127 0.89 12.72 -9.35
N ALA A 128 0.18 11.60 -9.48
CA ALA A 128 -1.26 11.51 -9.21
C ALA A 128 -1.57 11.44 -7.71
N GLY A 129 -0.70 10.80 -6.94
CA GLY A 129 -0.77 10.69 -5.49
C GLY A 129 0.59 10.44 -4.88
N VAL A 130 0.72 10.70 -3.58
CA VAL A 130 1.97 10.48 -2.87
C VAL A 130 1.72 10.25 -1.38
N PHE A 131 2.41 9.27 -0.82
CA PHE A 131 2.63 9.16 0.61
C PHE A 131 3.90 9.93 1.02
N TRP A 132 3.77 10.78 2.03
CA TRP A 132 4.89 11.50 2.63
C TRP A 132 4.78 11.52 4.15
N ASP A 133 5.89 11.29 4.82
CA ASP A 133 5.99 11.40 6.27
C ASP A 133 7.16 12.31 6.62
N ASP A 134 6.96 13.29 7.48
CA ASP A 134 8.02 14.21 7.90
C ASP A 134 8.08 14.23 9.44
N GLU A 135 9.27 14.27 10.00
CA GLU A 135 9.45 14.27 11.46
C GLU A 135 8.82 15.50 12.11
N GLY A 136 8.82 16.64 11.42
CA GLY A 136 8.19 17.87 11.89
C GLY A 136 6.66 17.87 11.78
N TRP A 137 6.06 16.85 11.15
CA TRP A 137 4.62 16.80 10.96
C TRP A 137 3.90 16.00 12.06
N PRO A 138 2.71 16.47 12.51
CA PRO A 138 1.94 15.78 13.55
C PRO A 138 1.38 14.42 13.09
N CYS A 139 1.37 14.16 11.79
CA CYS A 139 0.87 12.95 11.16
C CYS A 139 1.58 12.74 9.81
N ALA A 140 1.66 11.49 9.38
CA ALA A 140 2.01 11.16 8.01
C ALA A 140 0.83 11.51 7.09
N ARG A 141 1.10 11.79 5.81
CA ARG A 141 0.08 12.25 4.86
C ARG A 141 0.09 11.41 3.60
N ILE A 142 -1.10 11.18 3.07
CA ILE A 142 -1.34 10.79 1.70
C ILE A 142 -1.94 12.00 1.00
N VAL A 143 -1.39 12.42 -0.13
CA VAL A 143 -1.96 13.47 -0.95
C VAL A 143 -2.36 12.89 -2.29
N VAL A 144 -3.59 13.13 -2.74
CA VAL A 144 -4.10 12.63 -4.03
C VAL A 144 -4.73 13.77 -4.82
N ARG A 145 -4.53 13.78 -6.14
CA ARG A 145 -5.16 14.73 -7.05
C ARG A 145 -6.62 14.37 -7.28
N ARG A 146 -7.55 15.31 -7.03
CA ARG A 146 -8.99 15.08 -7.21
C ARG A 146 -9.32 14.61 -8.63
N GLU A 147 -8.69 15.20 -9.63
CA GLU A 147 -8.86 14.92 -11.05
C GLU A 147 -8.37 13.52 -11.47
N CYS A 148 -7.51 12.88 -10.67
CA CYS A 148 -6.99 11.54 -10.92
C CYS A 148 -7.85 10.44 -10.28
N LEU A 149 -8.57 10.72 -9.19
CA LEU A 149 -9.35 9.72 -8.46
C LEU A 149 -10.35 8.92 -9.33
N PRO A 150 -11.09 9.52 -10.29
CA PRO A 150 -12.00 8.75 -11.14
C PRO A 150 -11.30 7.88 -12.18
N ASN A 151 -10.05 8.22 -12.55
CA ASN A 151 -9.36 7.68 -13.72
C ASN A 151 -8.15 6.82 -13.38
N THR A 152 -7.76 6.78 -12.11
CA THR A 152 -6.63 5.99 -11.60
C THR A 152 -7.17 4.99 -10.58
N PRO A 153 -7.58 3.79 -11.03
CA PRO A 153 -8.08 2.75 -10.16
C PRO A 153 -7.10 2.47 -9.02
N ALA A 154 -7.62 2.28 -7.80
CA ALA A 154 -6.85 2.00 -6.59
C ALA A 154 -5.74 2.99 -6.21
N LEU A 155 -5.75 4.23 -6.73
CA LEU A 155 -4.76 5.25 -6.35
C LEU A 155 -4.65 5.42 -4.83
N VAL A 156 -5.79 5.49 -4.14
CA VAL A 156 -5.82 5.62 -2.67
C VAL A 156 -5.24 4.39 -2.00
N ALA A 157 -5.54 3.19 -2.49
CA ALA A 157 -5.01 1.95 -1.95
C ALA A 157 -3.50 1.80 -2.20
N HIS A 158 -3.00 2.26 -3.34
CA HIS A 158 -1.57 2.32 -3.66
C HIS A 158 -0.82 3.18 -2.64
N GLU A 159 -1.25 4.43 -2.46
CA GLU A 159 -0.60 5.32 -1.49
C GLU A 159 -0.75 4.83 -0.05
N LEU A 160 -1.89 4.21 0.28
CA LEU A 160 -2.09 3.57 1.57
C LEU A 160 -1.13 2.39 1.77
N ALA A 161 -0.76 1.65 0.72
CA ALA A 161 0.22 0.59 0.81
C ALA A 161 1.62 1.15 1.16
N HIS A 162 2.03 2.27 0.57
CA HIS A 162 3.24 2.96 1.01
C HIS A 162 3.16 3.39 2.48
N ALA A 163 2.04 4.00 2.88
CA ALA A 163 1.85 4.39 4.26
C ALA A 163 1.98 3.19 5.21
N LEU A 164 1.26 2.10 4.94
CA LEU A 164 1.34 0.85 5.69
C LEU A 164 2.77 0.33 5.83
N PHE A 165 3.49 0.28 4.71
CA PHE A 165 4.86 -0.21 4.68
C PHE A 165 5.77 0.58 5.63
N TYR A 166 5.61 1.90 5.69
CA TYR A 166 6.47 2.76 6.48
C TYR A 166 5.99 2.96 7.93
N VAL A 167 4.68 3.00 8.18
CA VAL A 167 4.14 3.33 9.51
C VAL A 167 3.68 2.11 10.31
N ALA A 168 3.25 1.02 9.65
CA ALA A 168 2.74 -0.17 10.32
C ALA A 168 3.74 -1.33 10.37
N PHE A 169 4.89 -1.23 9.68
CA PHE A 169 5.95 -2.22 9.79
C PHE A 169 7.10 -1.71 10.62
N THR A 170 7.71 -2.62 11.37
CA THR A 170 9.00 -2.38 12.01
C THR A 170 10.10 -2.29 10.95
N LYS A 171 11.26 -1.71 11.31
CA LYS A 171 12.44 -1.72 10.42
C LYS A 171 12.82 -3.14 9.97
N ILE A 172 12.80 -4.12 10.88
CA ILE A 172 13.17 -5.52 10.59
C ILE A 172 12.22 -6.13 9.55
N GLU A 173 10.92 -5.85 9.65
CA GLU A 173 9.92 -6.31 8.69
C GLU A 173 10.12 -5.66 7.31
N ARG A 174 10.42 -4.36 7.25
CA ARG A 174 10.78 -3.69 5.99
C ARG A 174 12.04 -4.26 5.36
N ASP A 175 13.09 -4.48 6.15
CA ASP A 175 14.36 -5.05 5.68
C ASP A 175 14.14 -6.44 5.05
N LEU A 176 13.22 -7.25 5.60
CA LEU A 176 12.85 -8.54 5.01
C LEU A 176 12.14 -8.40 3.65
N VAL A 177 11.24 -7.42 3.51
CA VAL A 177 10.60 -7.12 2.22
C VAL A 177 11.64 -6.68 1.19
N TYR A 178 12.55 -5.76 1.56
CA TYR A 178 13.62 -5.33 0.68
C TYR A 178 14.55 -6.48 0.29
N ALA A 179 14.94 -7.33 1.23
CA ALA A 179 15.73 -8.52 0.93
C ALA A 179 15.03 -9.41 -0.13
N SER A 180 13.71 -9.61 0.00
CA SER A 180 12.92 -10.41 -0.94
C SER A 180 12.77 -9.78 -2.34
N LEU A 181 12.75 -8.45 -2.42
CA LEU A 181 12.52 -7.72 -3.68
C LEU A 181 13.81 -7.31 -4.40
N SER A 182 14.92 -7.21 -3.67
CA SER A 182 16.20 -6.66 -4.15
C SER A 182 16.71 -7.32 -5.43
N ARG A 183 16.59 -8.64 -5.54
CA ARG A 183 17.04 -9.42 -6.70
C ARG A 183 16.30 -9.07 -7.99
N THR A 184 15.05 -8.63 -7.89
CA THR A 184 14.18 -8.38 -9.04
C THR A 184 14.11 -6.90 -9.40
N PHE A 185 14.13 -6.01 -8.40
CA PHE A 185 13.85 -4.59 -8.57
C PHE A 185 15.07 -3.69 -8.32
N GLY A 186 16.11 -4.19 -7.65
CA GLY A 186 17.37 -3.45 -7.43
C GLY A 186 17.20 -2.25 -6.51
N ALA A 187 16.82 -1.10 -7.08
CA ALA A 187 16.72 0.17 -6.38
C ALA A 187 15.58 0.17 -5.33
N ARG A 188 15.78 0.90 -4.23
CA ARG A 188 14.82 0.97 -3.12
C ARG A 188 13.49 1.60 -3.52
N ALA A 189 13.53 2.67 -4.31
CA ALA A 189 12.33 3.28 -4.86
C ALA A 189 11.51 2.27 -5.67
N SER A 190 12.17 1.50 -6.55
CA SER A 190 11.52 0.41 -7.29
C SER A 190 10.92 -0.67 -6.37
N MET A 191 11.59 -1.02 -5.28
CA MET A 191 11.02 -1.99 -4.32
C MET A 191 9.80 -1.46 -3.57
N ASP A 192 9.79 -0.17 -3.22
CA ASP A 192 8.63 0.46 -2.60
C ASP A 192 7.43 0.46 -3.54
N GLU A 193 7.64 0.88 -4.79
CA GLU A 193 6.60 0.84 -5.84
C GLU A 193 6.11 -0.59 -6.06
N ALA A 194 7.02 -1.55 -6.05
CA ALA A 194 6.64 -2.95 -6.17
C ALA A 194 5.69 -3.37 -5.04
N PHE A 195 6.01 -3.04 -3.79
CA PHE A 195 5.12 -3.32 -2.67
C PHE A 195 3.71 -2.73 -2.90
N ALA A 196 3.62 -1.47 -3.32
CA ALA A 196 2.34 -0.80 -3.55
C ALA A 196 1.55 -1.41 -4.72
N ILE A 197 2.19 -1.69 -5.86
CA ILE A 197 1.55 -2.29 -7.04
C ILE A 197 1.07 -3.71 -6.74
N TYR A 198 1.84 -4.51 -5.99
CA TYR A 198 1.35 -5.82 -5.58
C TYR A 198 0.14 -5.71 -4.64
N SER A 199 0.08 -4.66 -3.82
CA SER A 199 -1.02 -4.40 -2.88
C SER A 199 -2.30 -3.94 -3.59
N GLU A 200 -2.19 -3.08 -4.60
CA GLU A 200 -3.31 -2.70 -5.48
C GLU A 200 -4.05 -3.92 -6.01
N ARG A 201 -3.30 -4.95 -6.40
CA ARG A 201 -3.84 -6.15 -7.02
C ARG A 201 -4.78 -6.95 -6.12
N GLU A 202 -4.66 -6.80 -4.80
CA GLU A 202 -5.55 -7.49 -3.86
C GLU A 202 -6.90 -6.77 -3.69
N VAL A 203 -7.02 -5.51 -4.13
CA VAL A 203 -8.30 -4.76 -4.17
C VAL A 203 -8.85 -4.59 -5.59
N GLN A 204 -8.00 -4.72 -6.63
CA GLN A 204 -8.42 -4.70 -8.04
C GLN A 204 -8.63 -6.12 -8.60
N THR A 205 -9.76 -6.34 -9.26
CA THR A 205 -10.18 -7.66 -9.79
C THR A 205 -9.37 -8.15 -11.00
N ALA A 206 -8.87 -7.28 -11.88
CA ALA A 206 -7.96 -7.66 -12.99
C ALA A 206 -7.17 -6.46 -13.54
N PHE A 207 -5.91 -6.69 -13.93
CA PHE A 207 -5.19 -5.78 -14.82
C PHE A 207 -5.60 -6.07 -16.26
N THR A 208 -5.90 -5.02 -17.02
CA THR A 208 -6.17 -5.13 -18.46
C THR A 208 -4.90 -5.49 -19.24
N ASP A 209 -5.02 -5.89 -20.50
CA ASP A 209 -3.82 -6.14 -21.32
C ASP A 209 -3.05 -4.86 -21.63
N ASP A 210 -3.70 -3.70 -21.61
CA ASP A 210 -3.02 -2.42 -21.77
C ASP A 210 -2.28 -2.01 -20.50
N ASP A 211 -2.81 -2.34 -19.32
CA ASP A 211 -2.11 -2.17 -18.04
C ASP A 211 -0.78 -2.92 -17.98
N LYS A 212 -0.67 -4.07 -18.67
CA LYS A 212 0.55 -4.89 -18.73
C LYS A 212 1.60 -4.33 -19.69
N LYS A 213 1.20 -3.49 -20.65
CA LYS A 213 2.10 -2.89 -21.66
C LYS A 213 2.71 -1.57 -21.22
N VAL A 214 2.27 -1.02 -20.09
CA VAL A 214 2.84 0.21 -19.50
C VAL A 214 4.34 0.04 -19.30
N SER A 215 5.14 1.08 -19.54
CA SER A 215 6.58 1.02 -19.36
C SER A 215 6.98 0.98 -17.87
N GLY A 216 8.24 0.64 -17.59
CA GLY A 216 8.79 0.70 -16.23
C GLY A 216 8.27 -0.39 -15.29
N ILE A 217 8.21 -0.08 -14.01
CA ILE A 217 7.92 -1.06 -12.96
C ILE A 217 6.48 -1.57 -12.97
N TYR A 218 5.53 -0.71 -13.32
CA TYR A 218 4.12 -1.05 -13.47
C TYR A 218 3.92 -2.18 -14.47
N GLY A 219 4.38 -2.03 -15.71
CA GLY A 219 4.26 -3.09 -16.70
C GLY A 219 5.01 -4.35 -16.30
N LYS A 220 6.24 -4.20 -15.76
CA LYS A 220 7.05 -5.34 -15.30
C LYS A 220 6.31 -6.20 -14.27
N ILE A 221 5.69 -5.59 -13.27
CA ILE A 221 4.96 -6.32 -12.21
C ILE A 221 3.66 -6.91 -12.74
N ARG A 222 2.88 -6.11 -13.48
CA ARG A 222 1.57 -6.52 -14.00
C ARG A 222 1.68 -7.67 -14.99
N SER A 223 2.76 -7.72 -15.78
CA SER A 223 3.07 -8.81 -16.71
C SER A 223 3.68 -10.03 -16.03
N ALA A 224 4.47 -9.86 -14.96
CA ALA A 224 5.09 -10.95 -14.22
C ALA A 224 4.22 -11.52 -13.07
N TRP A 225 3.01 -11.00 -12.88
CA TRP A 225 2.13 -11.43 -11.79
C TRP A 225 1.81 -12.93 -11.89
N SER A 226 2.03 -13.64 -10.79
CA SER A 226 1.64 -15.03 -10.62
C SER A 226 1.25 -15.29 -9.18
N ASP A 227 0.18 -16.06 -8.97
CA ASP A 227 -0.25 -16.53 -7.65
C ASP A 227 0.77 -17.50 -7.02
N ASP A 228 1.69 -18.04 -7.82
CA ASP A 228 2.77 -18.89 -7.34
C ASP A 228 4.01 -18.11 -6.86
N HIS A 229 4.07 -16.81 -7.17
CA HIS A 229 5.20 -16.00 -6.73
C HIS A 229 5.12 -15.75 -5.21
N VAL A 230 6.22 -16.02 -4.49
CA VAL A 230 6.27 -15.91 -3.02
C VAL A 230 5.82 -14.54 -2.51
N PHE A 231 6.16 -13.47 -3.24
CA PHE A 231 5.77 -12.12 -2.86
C PHE A 231 4.27 -11.85 -3.05
N THR A 232 3.67 -12.42 -4.11
CA THR A 232 2.21 -12.38 -4.29
C THR A 232 1.51 -13.04 -3.10
N ARG A 233 1.98 -14.22 -2.71
CA ARG A 233 1.45 -14.98 -1.57
C ARG A 233 1.63 -14.22 -0.25
N PHE A 234 2.78 -13.59 -0.07
CA PHE A 234 3.05 -12.70 1.07
C PHE A 234 2.02 -11.56 1.14
N ILE A 235 1.82 -10.83 0.04
CA ILE A 235 0.87 -9.70 -0.02
C ILE A 235 -0.57 -10.18 0.20
N ARG A 236 -0.96 -11.30 -0.40
CA ARG A 236 -2.25 -11.93 -0.16
C ARG A 236 -2.46 -12.25 1.32
N LYS A 237 -1.47 -12.83 2.00
CA LYS A 237 -1.55 -13.13 3.44
C LYS A 237 -1.42 -11.91 4.33
N LEU A 238 -0.80 -10.85 3.84
CA LEU A 238 -0.72 -9.57 4.53
C LEU A 238 -2.11 -8.93 4.60
N TYR A 239 -2.85 -8.86 3.49
CA TYR A 239 -4.17 -8.22 3.48
C TYR A 239 -5.31 -9.17 3.84
N PHE A 240 -5.21 -10.44 3.44
CA PHE A 240 -6.25 -11.45 3.60
C PHE A 240 -5.67 -12.77 4.14
N PRO A 241 -5.28 -12.86 5.42
CA PRO A 241 -4.72 -14.07 6.01
C PRO A 241 -5.58 -15.33 5.81
N SER A 242 -6.90 -15.17 5.74
CA SER A 242 -7.88 -16.24 5.51
C SER A 242 -8.00 -16.66 4.04
N LYS A 243 -7.63 -15.80 3.07
CA LYS A 243 -7.72 -16.11 1.64
C LYS A 243 -6.73 -17.23 1.31
N PRO A 244 -7.16 -18.30 0.61
CA PRO A 244 -6.25 -19.37 0.21
C PRO A 244 -5.17 -18.85 -0.73
N LEU A 245 -3.96 -19.42 -0.66
CA LEU A 245 -2.83 -18.99 -1.50
C LEU A 245 -2.99 -19.41 -2.95
N ALA A 246 -3.61 -20.57 -3.19
CA ALA A 246 -4.01 -21.07 -4.49
C ALA A 246 -5.54 -21.09 -4.59
N GLY A 247 -6.10 -20.82 -5.76
CA GLY A 247 -7.44 -21.33 -6.10
C GLY A 247 -7.44 -22.86 -5.99
N PRO A 248 -8.61 -23.53 -5.91
CA PRO A 248 -8.63 -24.99 -6.00
C PRO A 248 -7.86 -25.37 -7.26
N ARG A 249 -6.73 -26.09 -7.10
CA ARG A 249 -6.19 -26.87 -8.19
C ARG A 249 -7.36 -27.76 -8.60
N MET A 250 -7.98 -27.49 -9.74
CA MET A 250 -8.79 -28.51 -10.36
C MET A 250 -7.84 -29.68 -10.52
N ALA A 251 -8.01 -30.68 -9.67
CA ALA A 251 -7.46 -31.99 -9.93
C ALA A 251 -7.92 -32.28 -11.36
N LYS A 252 -6.96 -32.36 -12.28
CA LYS A 252 -7.24 -32.98 -13.56
C LYS A 252 -7.73 -34.38 -13.22
N LEU A 253 -9.04 -34.59 -13.33
CA LEU A 253 -9.64 -35.90 -13.50
C LEU A 253 -9.14 -36.47 -14.83
#